data_AF-A0A2G1Y8Z0-F1
#
_entry.id   AF-A0A2G1Y8Z0-F1
#
_cell.length_a   1.000
_cell.length_b   1.000
_cell.length_c   1.000
_cell.angle_alpha   90.00
_cell.angle_beta   90.00
_cell.angle_gamma   90.00
#
_symmetry.space_group_name_H-M   'P 1'
#
loop_
_entity.id
_entity.type
_entity.pdbx_description
1 polymer ?
#
loop_
_entity_poly.entity_id
_entity_poly.type
_entity_poly.pdbx_seq_one_letter_code
_entity_poly.pdbx_strand_id
1 'polypeptide(L)'
;MMQLLENSPYDFVLNHTENDLEKCNGFVHRTFNSTDFTYFIQSLKNIYKNHNGLEQTFALYSQETTVQPGISGFKKTFFELPHQQRTTKHVSDPLKGSAAKRINMFLRWMVRNNDTGVDFGLWKSITPAQLSCPLDVHSGNVGRKLELITRKQNDAKALTELDSSLRELDPLDPVKYDFALFGLGVFEKF
;
A
#
# COMPACT_ATOMS: atom_id res chain seq x y z
N MET A 1 5.46 19.52 0.68
CA MET A 1 6.02 18.27 1.23
C MET A 1 7.42 18.03 0.70
N MET A 2 7.64 17.84 -0.61
CA MET A 2 8.99 17.60 -1.16
C MET A 2 10.03 18.64 -0.75
N GLN A 3 9.68 19.93 -0.79
CA GLN A 3 10.55 21.01 -0.30
C GLN A 3 10.88 20.92 1.19
N LEU A 4 9.94 20.42 2.02
CA LEU A 4 10.19 20.20 3.46
C LEU A 4 11.16 19.04 3.69
N LEU A 5 11.28 18.13 2.72
CA LEU A 5 12.23 17.02 2.71
C LEU A 5 13.45 17.34 1.84
N GLU A 6 13.72 18.63 1.60
CA GLU A 6 14.89 19.14 0.87
C GLU A 6 15.06 18.55 -0.54
N ASN A 7 13.94 18.12 -1.15
CA ASN A 7 13.90 17.37 -2.41
C ASN A 7 14.74 16.08 -2.42
N SER A 8 15.13 15.57 -1.24
CA SER A 8 15.90 14.33 -1.06
C SER A 8 15.26 13.49 0.04
N PRO A 9 14.06 12.91 -0.20
CA PRO A 9 13.25 12.31 0.85
C PRO A 9 13.92 11.11 1.53
N TYR A 10 14.68 10.30 0.79
CA TYR A 10 15.40 9.16 1.36
C TYR A 10 16.49 9.62 2.34
N ASP A 11 17.32 10.58 1.91
CA ASP A 11 18.39 11.13 2.73
C ASP A 11 17.83 11.84 3.96
N PHE A 12 16.82 12.69 3.78
CA PHE A 12 16.14 13.38 4.88
C PHE A 12 15.58 12.38 5.91
N VAL A 13 14.90 11.32 5.46
CA VAL A 13 14.37 10.29 6.38
C VAL A 13 15.48 9.67 7.21
N LEU A 14 16.63 9.31 6.63
CA LEU A 14 17.71 8.67 7.38
C LEU A 14 18.48 9.62 8.29
N ASN A 15 18.69 10.84 7.83
CA ASN A 15 19.72 11.75 8.34
C ASN A 15 19.18 13.02 9.02
N HIS A 16 17.86 13.27 9.02
CA HIS A 16 17.29 14.43 9.71
C HIS A 16 17.71 14.51 11.19
N THR A 17 17.89 15.74 11.64
CA THR A 17 18.02 16.15 13.05
C THR A 17 16.68 16.56 13.64
N GLU A 18 16.62 16.83 14.94
CA GLU A 18 15.41 17.38 15.57
C GLU A 18 15.03 18.74 15.00
N ASN A 19 16.02 19.62 14.78
CA ASN A 19 15.81 20.95 14.17
C ASN A 19 15.23 20.85 12.74
N ASP A 20 15.56 19.80 11.98
CA ASP A 20 14.98 19.60 10.66
C ASP A 20 13.50 19.23 10.73
N LEU A 21 13.09 18.50 11.77
CA LEU A 21 11.68 18.19 12.01
C LEU A 21 10.88 19.41 12.44
N GLU A 22 11.50 20.41 13.08
CA GLU A 22 10.83 21.67 13.41
C GLU A 22 10.38 22.43 12.15
N LYS A 23 11.10 22.30 11.03
CA LYS A 23 10.68 22.87 9.73
C LYS A 23 9.34 22.29 9.24
N CYS A 24 8.93 21.12 9.74
CA CYS A 24 7.64 20.52 9.42
C CYS A 24 6.47 21.13 10.25
N ASN A 25 6.75 21.99 11.23
CA ASN A 25 5.72 22.66 12.01
C ASN A 25 4.82 23.51 11.12
N GLY A 26 3.51 23.48 11.41
CA GLY A 26 2.50 24.18 10.59
C GLY A 26 2.13 23.47 9.28
N PHE A 27 2.79 22.37 8.91
CA PHE A 27 2.39 21.58 7.73
C PHE A 27 0.98 21.00 7.91
N VAL A 28 0.10 21.26 6.95
CA VAL A 28 -1.23 20.64 6.87
C VAL A 28 -1.57 20.36 5.41
N HIS A 29 -2.02 19.14 5.15
CA HIS A 29 -2.62 18.76 3.88
C HIS A 29 -3.89 17.93 4.13
N ARG A 30 -5.05 18.57 3.95
CA ARG A 30 -6.37 17.98 4.24
C ARG A 30 -6.44 17.47 5.69
N THR A 31 -6.56 16.16 5.89
CA THR A 31 -6.68 15.53 7.21
C THR A 31 -5.34 15.12 7.83
N PHE A 32 -4.24 15.29 7.09
CA PHE A 32 -2.87 14.94 7.47
C PHE A 32 -2.12 16.20 7.91
N ASN A 33 -1.56 16.23 9.12
CA ASN A 33 -0.94 17.41 9.71
C ASN A 33 0.53 17.18 10.07
N SER A 34 1.18 18.19 10.67
CA SER A 34 2.59 18.16 11.07
C SER A 34 2.90 17.00 12.02
N THR A 35 2.04 16.74 13.01
CA THR A 35 2.20 15.60 13.92
C THR A 35 2.22 14.27 13.17
N ASP A 36 1.29 14.08 12.23
CA ASP A 36 1.24 12.87 11.42
C ASP A 36 2.49 12.77 10.51
N PHE A 37 2.92 13.90 9.93
CA PHE A 37 4.06 13.94 9.02
C PHE A 37 5.39 13.65 9.70
N THR A 38 5.67 14.31 10.82
CA THR A 38 6.86 14.07 11.65
C THR A 38 6.92 12.62 12.11
N TYR A 39 5.77 12.07 12.54
CA TYR A 39 5.71 10.66 12.93
C TYR A 39 6.06 9.72 11.78
N PHE A 40 5.51 9.96 10.57
CA PHE A 40 5.80 9.14 9.40
C PHE A 40 7.31 9.15 9.07
N ILE A 41 7.98 10.30 9.16
CA ILE A 41 9.41 10.42 8.93
C ILE A 41 10.21 9.60 9.96
N GLN A 42 9.85 9.72 11.25
CA GLN A 42 10.49 8.96 12.33
C GLN A 42 10.28 7.45 12.21
N SER A 43 9.05 7.04 11.88
CA SER A 43 8.70 5.63 11.67
C SER A 43 9.45 5.03 10.49
N LEU A 44 9.54 5.76 9.37
CA LEU A 44 10.35 5.33 8.22
C LEU A 44 11.83 5.20 8.58
N LYS A 45 12.41 6.16 9.31
CA LYS A 45 13.80 6.08 9.80
C LYS A 45 14.02 4.82 10.64
N ASN A 46 13.09 4.53 11.54
CA ASN A 46 13.13 3.34 12.38
C ASN A 46 13.05 2.05 11.55
N ILE A 47 12.15 1.97 10.57
CA ILE A 47 12.06 0.82 9.65
C ILE A 47 13.39 0.60 8.91
N TYR A 48 13.98 1.66 8.34
CA TYR A 48 15.22 1.51 7.59
C TYR A 48 16.43 1.20 8.47
N LYS A 49 16.48 1.68 9.72
CA LYS A 49 17.61 1.41 10.64
C LYS A 49 17.50 0.08 11.37
N ASN A 50 16.29 -0.35 11.72
CA ASN A 50 16.07 -1.44 12.68
C ASN A 50 15.31 -2.64 12.10
N HIS A 51 14.68 -2.51 10.93
CA HIS A 51 13.80 -3.55 10.35
C HIS A 51 14.19 -3.96 8.92
N ASN A 52 15.42 -3.65 8.49
CA ASN A 52 15.93 -3.96 7.15
C ASN A 52 15.11 -3.38 5.99
N GLY A 53 14.45 -2.23 6.22
CA GLY A 53 13.71 -1.49 5.19
C GLY A 53 12.29 -1.99 4.96
N LEU A 54 11.58 -1.30 4.06
CA LEU A 54 10.15 -1.52 3.85
C LEU A 54 9.82 -2.91 3.31
N GLU A 55 10.58 -3.43 2.33
CA GLU A 55 10.33 -4.75 1.73
C GLU A 55 10.22 -5.84 2.80
N GLN A 56 11.18 -5.86 3.72
CA GLN A 56 11.23 -6.86 4.79
C GLN A 56 10.01 -6.79 5.71
N THR A 57 9.51 -5.59 6.03
CA THR A 57 8.33 -5.43 6.90
C THR A 57 7.05 -6.00 6.28
N PHE A 58 6.92 -5.97 4.95
CA PHE A 58 5.80 -6.61 4.25
C PHE A 58 6.05 -8.12 4.07
N ALA A 59 7.28 -8.52 3.77
CA ALA A 59 7.63 -9.91 3.49
C ALA A 59 7.52 -10.82 4.73
N LEU A 60 7.89 -10.33 5.92
CA LEU A 60 8.04 -11.13 7.15
C LEU A 60 6.80 -11.97 7.52
N TYR A 61 5.60 -11.43 7.28
CA TYR A 61 4.34 -12.11 7.60
C TYR A 61 3.52 -12.43 6.35
N SER A 62 4.08 -12.24 5.15
CA SER A 62 3.40 -12.65 3.91
C SER A 62 3.28 -14.17 3.86
N GLN A 63 2.18 -14.64 3.29
CA GLN A 63 1.89 -16.06 3.09
C GLN A 63 2.10 -16.42 1.62
N GLU A 64 2.11 -17.73 1.32
CA GLU A 64 2.35 -18.27 -0.02
C GLU A 64 1.50 -17.62 -1.11
N THR A 65 0.25 -17.28 -0.81
CA THR A 65 -0.70 -16.73 -1.78
C THR A 65 -1.14 -15.29 -1.47
N THR A 66 -0.68 -14.68 -0.37
CA THR A 66 -1.18 -13.35 0.02
C THR A 66 -0.20 -12.52 0.85
N VAL A 67 -0.12 -11.22 0.55
CA VAL A 67 0.60 -10.21 1.35
C VAL A 67 -0.28 -9.56 2.43
N GLN A 68 -1.59 -9.85 2.50
CA GLN A 68 -2.50 -9.15 3.42
C GLN A 68 -2.08 -9.24 4.90
N PRO A 69 -1.61 -10.38 5.43
CA PRO A 69 -1.07 -10.43 6.80
C PRO A 69 0.24 -9.64 6.93
N GLY A 70 1.07 -9.60 5.87
CA GLY A 70 2.24 -8.74 5.73
C GLY A 70 1.92 -7.25 5.87
N ILE A 71 0.83 -6.77 5.26
CA ILE A 71 0.38 -5.38 5.40
C ILE A 71 0.00 -5.05 6.85
N SER A 72 -0.68 -5.98 7.54
CA SER A 72 -1.03 -5.81 8.95
C SER A 72 0.22 -5.83 9.84
N GLY A 73 1.20 -6.68 9.53
CA GLY A 73 2.51 -6.71 10.15
C GLY A 73 3.28 -5.41 9.97
N PHE A 74 3.39 -4.92 8.74
CA PHE A 74 3.95 -3.60 8.43
C PHE A 74 3.30 -2.51 9.27
N LYS A 75 1.97 -2.49 9.40
CA LYS A 75 1.29 -1.48 10.22
C LYS A 75 1.69 -1.56 11.69
N LYS A 76 1.88 -2.76 12.25
CA LYS A 76 2.35 -2.92 13.64
C LYS A 76 3.74 -2.30 13.81
N THR A 77 4.68 -2.64 12.93
CA THR A 77 6.04 -2.07 12.93
C THR A 77 6.02 -0.55 12.70
N PHE A 78 5.20 -0.07 11.76
CA PHE A 78 5.08 1.35 11.45
C PHE A 78 4.57 2.15 12.65
N PHE A 79 3.78 1.54 13.53
CA PHE A 79 3.20 2.17 14.72
C PHE A 79 3.85 1.75 16.04
N GLU A 80 5.06 1.17 16.04
CA GLU A 80 5.70 0.69 17.28
C GLU A 80 6.29 1.82 18.13
N LEU A 81 6.61 2.96 17.52
CA LEU A 81 7.06 4.16 18.23
C LEU A 81 5.88 4.92 18.87
N PRO A 82 6.09 5.68 19.96
CA PRO A 82 5.05 6.52 20.56
C PRO A 82 4.38 7.45 19.54
N HIS A 83 3.04 7.42 19.49
CA HIS A 83 2.26 8.14 18.49
C HIS A 83 0.89 8.56 19.01
N GLN A 84 0.27 9.51 18.31
CA GLN A 84 -1.13 9.87 18.56
C GLN A 84 -2.07 8.87 17.87
N GLN A 85 -3.14 8.47 18.56
CA GLN A 85 -4.13 7.53 18.01
C GLN A 85 -4.70 7.98 16.66
N ARG A 86 -4.87 9.30 16.46
CA ARG A 86 -5.36 9.87 15.19
C ARG A 86 -4.47 9.56 13.98
N THR A 87 -3.16 9.37 14.18
CA THR A 87 -2.19 9.16 13.11
C THR A 87 -2.36 7.77 12.48
N THR A 88 -2.86 6.80 13.27
CA THR A 88 -3.09 5.42 12.83
C THR A 88 -4.11 5.26 11.70
N LYS A 89 -4.96 6.27 11.48
CA LYS A 89 -5.99 6.27 10.41
C LYS A 89 -5.39 6.39 9.01
N HIS A 90 -4.15 6.85 8.90
CA HIS A 90 -3.48 7.14 7.61
C HIS A 90 -2.84 5.91 6.97
N VAL A 91 -2.74 4.79 7.70
CA VAL A 91 -2.27 3.50 7.18
C VAL A 91 -3.38 2.48 7.34
N SER A 92 -3.81 1.85 6.25
CA SER A 92 -4.88 0.84 6.26
C SER A 92 -4.44 -0.46 6.92
N ASP A 93 -5.40 -1.22 7.46
CA ASP A 93 -5.18 -2.56 8.03
C ASP A 93 -6.21 -3.52 7.43
N PRO A 94 -5.80 -4.49 6.59
CA PRO A 94 -6.74 -5.41 5.96
C PRO A 94 -7.38 -6.36 6.97
N LEU A 95 -6.71 -6.69 8.07
CA LEU A 95 -7.29 -7.52 9.13
C LEU A 95 -8.36 -6.79 9.96
N LYS A 96 -8.48 -5.46 9.81
CA LYS A 96 -9.60 -4.66 10.33
C LYS A 96 -10.68 -4.37 9.27
N GLY A 97 -10.67 -5.10 8.16
CA GLY A 97 -11.70 -5.04 7.12
C GLY A 97 -11.43 -4.05 6.00
N SER A 98 -10.30 -3.33 5.98
CA SER A 98 -9.98 -2.45 4.85
C SER A 98 -9.57 -3.24 3.61
N ALA A 99 -9.97 -2.81 2.42
CA ALA A 99 -9.39 -3.36 1.18
C ALA A 99 -7.92 -2.93 0.95
N ALA A 100 -7.35 -2.08 1.82
CA ALA A 100 -5.95 -1.64 1.77
C ALA A 100 -5.47 -1.13 0.39
N LYS A 101 -6.39 -0.59 -0.44
CA LYS A 101 -6.17 -0.21 -1.85
C LYS A 101 -4.81 0.44 -2.11
N ARG A 102 -4.48 1.50 -1.37
CA ARG A 102 -3.24 2.28 -1.58
C ARG A 102 -1.98 1.46 -1.33
N ILE A 103 -2.01 0.58 -0.34
CA ILE A 103 -0.89 -0.30 -0.03
C ILE A 103 -0.79 -1.40 -1.09
N ASN A 104 -1.90 -1.99 -1.51
CA ASN A 104 -1.90 -2.96 -2.63
C ASN A 104 -1.35 -2.33 -3.93
N MET A 105 -1.70 -1.08 -4.21
CA MET A 105 -1.17 -0.33 -5.36
C MET A 105 0.34 -0.09 -5.25
N PHE A 106 0.81 0.31 -4.06
CA PHE A 106 2.24 0.47 -3.81
C PHE A 106 2.99 -0.86 -3.96
N LEU A 107 2.48 -1.94 -3.36
CA LEU A 107 3.07 -3.28 -3.48
C LEU A 107 3.12 -3.76 -4.92
N ARG A 108 2.05 -3.50 -5.70
CA ARG A 108 2.03 -3.78 -7.13
C ARG A 108 3.22 -3.16 -7.85
N TRP A 109 3.44 -1.86 -7.67
CA TRP A 109 4.56 -1.15 -8.28
C TRP A 109 5.91 -1.69 -7.81
N MET A 110 6.06 -1.99 -6.52
CA MET A 110 7.36 -2.43 -5.99
C MET A 110 7.73 -3.85 -6.42
N VAL A 111 6.75 -4.73 -6.62
CA VAL A 111 6.97 -6.18 -6.80
C VAL A 111 6.86 -6.64 -8.26
N ARG A 112 5.87 -6.16 -9.03
CA ARG A 112 5.69 -6.60 -10.42
C ARG A 112 6.84 -6.15 -11.31
N ASN A 113 7.14 -6.92 -12.35
CA ASN A 113 8.20 -6.59 -13.29
C ASN A 113 7.92 -5.27 -14.07
N ASN A 114 8.98 -4.57 -14.43
CA ASN A 114 8.96 -3.30 -15.17
C ASN A 114 8.86 -3.49 -16.70
N ASP A 115 8.43 -4.66 -17.19
CA ASP A 115 8.36 -4.93 -18.64
C ASP A 115 7.43 -3.96 -19.39
N THR A 116 6.43 -3.41 -18.69
CA THR A 116 5.47 -2.44 -19.23
C THR A 116 5.88 -0.98 -19.03
N GLY A 117 6.96 -0.71 -18.29
CA GLY A 117 7.37 0.65 -17.93
C GLY A 117 6.56 1.31 -16.81
N VAL A 118 5.57 0.61 -16.21
CA VAL A 118 4.66 1.20 -15.21
C VAL A 118 5.02 0.80 -13.77
N ASP A 119 5.39 -0.46 -13.55
CA ASP A 119 5.78 -0.98 -12.24
C ASP A 119 7.32 -0.91 -12.09
N PHE A 120 7.85 -0.72 -10.88
CA PHE A 120 9.30 -0.59 -10.64
C PHE A 120 10.02 -1.95 -10.57
N GLY A 121 9.38 -2.98 -10.00
CA GLY A 121 9.95 -4.33 -9.90
C GLY A 121 11.22 -4.45 -9.07
N LEU A 122 11.37 -3.61 -8.04
CA LEU A 122 12.55 -3.53 -7.18
C LEU A 122 12.60 -4.65 -6.12
N TRP A 123 11.46 -5.07 -5.61
CA TRP A 123 11.35 -6.05 -4.52
C TRP A 123 11.26 -7.47 -5.06
N LYS A 124 11.96 -8.40 -4.42
CA LYS A 124 12.12 -9.81 -4.85
C LYS A 124 11.70 -10.83 -3.80
N SER A 125 11.53 -10.39 -2.56
CA SER A 125 11.12 -11.23 -1.42
C SER A 125 9.62 -11.55 -1.45
N ILE A 126 8.85 -10.81 -2.25
CA ILE A 126 7.42 -11.01 -2.50
C ILE A 126 7.26 -11.26 -4.00
N THR A 127 6.36 -12.17 -4.37
CA THR A 127 6.08 -12.54 -5.75
C THR A 127 4.74 -11.95 -6.23
N PRO A 128 4.54 -11.77 -7.55
CA PRO A 128 3.26 -11.29 -8.09
C PRO A 128 2.05 -12.15 -7.70
N ALA A 129 2.22 -13.46 -7.55
CA ALA A 129 1.20 -14.42 -7.12
C ALA A 129 0.59 -14.09 -5.73
N GLN A 130 1.35 -13.41 -4.88
CA GLN A 130 0.93 -13.03 -3.52
C GLN A 130 0.17 -11.69 -3.50
N LEU A 131 0.20 -10.92 -4.58
CA LEU A 131 -0.37 -9.59 -4.61
C LEU A 131 -1.88 -9.62 -4.77
N SER A 132 -2.52 -8.56 -4.29
CA SER A 132 -3.96 -8.32 -4.44
C SER A 132 -4.22 -7.12 -5.33
N CYS A 133 -5.32 -7.15 -6.07
CA CYS A 133 -5.70 -6.03 -6.93
C CYS A 133 -5.99 -4.76 -6.08
N PRO A 134 -5.57 -3.56 -6.51
CA PRO A 134 -6.01 -2.30 -5.91
C PRO A 134 -7.53 -2.07 -6.06
N LEU A 135 -8.33 -2.68 -5.18
CA LEU A 135 -9.79 -2.59 -5.23
C LEU A 135 -10.27 -1.17 -4.90
N ASP A 136 -10.92 -0.53 -5.87
CA ASP A 136 -11.54 0.78 -5.73
C ASP A 136 -12.97 0.80 -6.24
N VAL A 137 -13.59 1.99 -6.30
CA VAL A 137 -14.98 2.11 -6.73
C VAL A 137 -15.15 1.65 -8.18
N HIS A 138 -14.23 1.99 -9.08
CA HIS A 138 -14.31 1.60 -10.49
C HIS A 138 -14.03 0.11 -10.66
N SER A 139 -12.89 -0.39 -10.14
CA SER A 139 -12.53 -1.80 -10.28
C SER A 139 -13.51 -2.72 -9.56
N GLY A 140 -14.07 -2.28 -8.42
CA GLY A 140 -15.15 -3.00 -7.74
C GLY A 140 -16.48 -3.01 -8.51
N ASN A 141 -16.83 -1.93 -9.21
CA ASN A 141 -18.04 -1.89 -10.04
C ASN A 141 -17.90 -2.81 -11.27
N VAL A 142 -16.76 -2.74 -11.95
CA VAL A 142 -16.45 -3.63 -13.09
C VAL A 142 -16.41 -5.08 -12.64
N GLY A 143 -15.72 -5.38 -11.53
CA GLY A 143 -15.66 -6.73 -10.96
C GLY A 143 -17.05 -7.30 -10.66
N ARG A 144 -18.00 -6.49 -10.19
CA ARG A 144 -19.40 -6.94 -9.98
C ARG A 144 -20.16 -7.17 -11.28
N LYS A 145 -19.97 -6.31 -12.27
CA LYS A 145 -20.61 -6.48 -13.60
C LYS A 145 -20.09 -7.71 -14.33
N LEU A 146 -18.83 -8.07 -14.09
CA LEU A 146 -18.21 -9.29 -14.60
C LEU A 146 -18.42 -10.52 -13.69
N GLU A 147 -19.23 -10.38 -12.64
CA GLU A 147 -19.52 -11.45 -11.66
C GLU A 147 -18.28 -12.00 -10.92
N LEU A 148 -17.14 -11.31 -10.99
CA LEU A 148 -15.92 -11.64 -10.24
C LEU A 148 -16.04 -11.34 -8.74
N ILE A 149 -16.96 -10.45 -8.37
CA ILE A 149 -17.26 -10.03 -6.99
C ILE A 149 -18.78 -10.00 -6.83
N THR A 150 -19.29 -10.59 -5.76
CA THR A 150 -20.73 -10.53 -5.42
C THR A 150 -21.00 -9.52 -4.30
N ARG A 151 -20.02 -9.33 -3.40
CA ARG A 151 -20.15 -8.43 -2.26
C ARG A 151 -20.31 -6.98 -2.69
N LYS A 152 -21.30 -6.27 -2.14
CA LYS A 152 -21.61 -4.86 -2.47
C LYS A 152 -20.58 -3.85 -1.93
N GLN A 153 -19.97 -4.12 -0.78
CA GLN A 153 -18.99 -3.23 -0.15
C GLN A 153 -17.60 -3.43 -0.76
N ASN A 154 -16.80 -2.37 -0.86
CA ASN A 154 -15.39 -2.46 -1.23
C ASN A 154 -14.52 -2.58 0.03
N ASP A 155 -14.50 -3.78 0.61
CA ASP A 155 -13.77 -4.10 1.84
C ASP A 155 -12.85 -5.31 1.63
N ALA A 156 -12.16 -5.74 2.70
CA ALA A 156 -11.22 -6.86 2.63
C ALA A 156 -11.86 -8.15 2.07
N LYS A 157 -13.15 -8.39 2.34
CA LYS A 157 -13.84 -9.60 1.86
C LYS A 157 -14.10 -9.53 0.35
N ALA A 158 -14.52 -8.37 -0.15
CA ALA A 158 -14.68 -8.17 -1.59
C ALA A 158 -13.34 -8.26 -2.33
N LEU A 159 -12.26 -7.79 -1.70
CA LEU A 159 -10.92 -7.99 -2.23
C LEU A 159 -10.59 -9.48 -2.31
N THR A 160 -10.86 -10.27 -1.26
CA THR A 160 -10.67 -11.72 -1.27
C THR A 160 -11.48 -12.42 -2.37
N GLU A 161 -12.75 -12.03 -2.60
CA GLU A 161 -13.56 -12.56 -3.71
C GLU A 161 -12.89 -12.28 -5.06
N LEU A 162 -12.49 -11.03 -5.29
CA LEU A 162 -11.81 -10.65 -6.53
C LEU A 162 -10.51 -11.44 -6.71
N ASP A 163 -9.72 -11.52 -5.64
CA ASP A 163 -8.43 -12.22 -5.60
C ASP A 163 -8.57 -13.70 -5.95
N SER A 164 -9.63 -14.37 -5.48
CA SER A 164 -9.93 -15.77 -5.86
C SER A 164 -10.25 -15.86 -7.35
N SER A 165 -11.18 -15.05 -7.84
CA SER A 165 -11.60 -15.04 -9.25
C SER A 165 -10.44 -14.76 -10.20
N LEU A 166 -9.55 -13.81 -9.86
CA LEU A 166 -8.40 -13.48 -10.70
C LEU A 166 -7.32 -14.58 -10.70
N ARG A 167 -7.16 -15.32 -9.60
CA ARG A 167 -6.22 -16.46 -9.54
C ARG A 167 -6.70 -17.65 -10.35
N GLU A 168 -8.00 -17.82 -10.56
CA GLU A 168 -8.53 -18.80 -11.51
C GLU A 168 -8.12 -18.48 -12.95
N LEU A 169 -7.94 -17.19 -13.28
CA LEU A 169 -7.50 -16.74 -14.59
C LEU A 169 -5.97 -16.79 -14.76
N ASP A 170 -5.23 -16.34 -13.75
CA ASP A 170 -3.77 -16.47 -13.68
C ASP A 170 -3.29 -16.56 -12.22
N PRO A 171 -2.86 -17.74 -11.74
CA PRO A 171 -2.39 -17.91 -10.37
C PRO A 171 -0.98 -17.33 -10.13
N LEU A 172 -0.18 -17.13 -11.18
CA LEU A 172 1.19 -16.61 -11.07
C LEU A 172 1.23 -15.08 -11.03
N ASP A 173 0.26 -14.43 -11.67
CA ASP A 173 0.15 -12.97 -11.68
C ASP A 173 -1.31 -12.47 -11.72
N PRO A 174 -2.10 -12.68 -10.64
CA PRO A 174 -3.52 -12.30 -10.60
C PRO A 174 -3.73 -10.78 -10.67
N VAL A 175 -2.75 -9.98 -10.24
CA VAL A 175 -2.89 -8.51 -10.20
C VAL A 175 -2.71 -7.85 -11.58
N LYS A 176 -2.34 -8.60 -12.64
CA LYS A 176 -2.16 -8.04 -14.00
C LYS A 176 -3.44 -7.47 -14.59
N TYR A 177 -4.58 -7.97 -14.11
CA TYR A 177 -5.91 -7.55 -14.54
C TYR A 177 -6.32 -6.19 -13.97
N ASP A 178 -5.54 -5.58 -13.06
CA ASP A 178 -5.83 -4.25 -12.52
C ASP A 178 -6.04 -3.20 -13.61
N PHE A 179 -5.18 -3.17 -14.64
CA PHE A 179 -5.33 -2.24 -15.76
C PHE A 179 -6.62 -2.45 -16.55
N ALA A 180 -7.03 -3.70 -16.77
CA ALA A 180 -8.26 -4.01 -17.47
C ALA A 180 -9.49 -3.61 -16.63
N LEU A 181 -9.51 -3.99 -15.35
CA LEU A 181 -10.61 -3.67 -14.44
C LEU A 181 -10.76 -2.15 -14.22
N PHE A 182 -9.64 -1.43 -14.08
CA PHE A 182 -9.66 0.02 -13.97
C PHE A 182 -10.02 0.70 -15.30
N GLY A 183 -9.40 0.26 -16.40
CA GLY A 183 -9.56 0.85 -17.73
C GLY A 183 -11.01 0.76 -18.24
N LEU A 184 -11.64 -0.41 -18.12
CA LEU A 184 -13.05 -0.60 -18.47
C LEU A 184 -13.97 0.35 -17.66
N GLY A 185 -13.68 0.53 -16.38
CA GLY A 185 -14.50 1.36 -15.49
C GLY A 185 -14.36 2.86 -15.72
N VAL A 186 -13.19 3.33 -16.15
CA VAL A 186 -12.90 4.76 -16.35
C VAL A 186 -13.15 5.21 -17.78
N PHE A 187 -12.76 4.42 -18.77
CA PHE A 187 -12.75 4.85 -20.17
C PHE A 187 -13.98 4.35 -20.95
N GLU A 188 -14.45 3.13 -20.66
CA GLU A 188 -15.52 2.51 -21.44
C GLU A 188 -16.93 2.78 -20.89
N LYS A 189 -17.05 3.54 -19.79
CA LYS A 189 -18.32 3.72 -19.03
C LYS A 189 -19.05 2.40 -18.77
N PHE A 190 -18.28 1.32 -18.60
CA PHE A 190 -18.75 -0.05 -18.50
C PHE A 190 -19.69 -0.25 -17.33
#